data_AF-A0AA86TAJ3-F1
#
_entry.id   AF-A0AA86TAJ3-F1
#
_cell.length_a   1.000
_cell.length_b   1.000
_cell.length_c   1.000
_cell.angle_alpha   90.00
_cell.angle_beta   90.00
_cell.angle_gamma   90.00
#
_symmetry.space_group_name_H-M   'P 1'
#
loop_
_entity.id
_entity.type
_entity.pdbx_description
1 polymer ?
#
loop_
_entity_poly.entity_id
_entity_poly.type
_entity_poly.pdbx_seq_one_letter_code
_entity_poly.pdbx_strand_id
1 'polypeptide(L)'
;MFTNGMSESMSSEVTLRDVPPEAFKAMLDCLYDGQLHDKVIDSGALLLQLLLLADQFGVTFLQQECCKMLLESLSEDSVCPLLQVLSSIPSCGLIKESLQRRISMNFDYYISASTDFVVLDETTFINIIKHPDLTVTSEEKVLNAILMFGMNCKELFGWEVVDQFLVNSKPELLFGDRLQLVYGLLPFVRFSLLQYSLLEKLQNSNIGQRISVFQNLVNEAINFVKYGLAGLENEEKNFDHIIYRMILSLSQAPYSILPLLSCFLSPDSRYRVHACGVWGGIIMDMGNVRFQHRRSSYKELQYICDGDDHGVLYFAGTSYGEHPWVNPLLAEPRKITITASSPHSRYTDPKVLVSRTYQGTCFAGPRLESGQNCTWWMVDLSQDHQLMCNYYTLRQDGSKAFPRCWNIEGSQEGKSWTKLRVHENDRSVCKPGQFASWPIIGPNALLPFRYFRVVLTGPTTDATNPWNLCICYLELYGYFL
;
A
#
# COMPACT_ATOMS: atom_id res chain seq x y z
N MET A 1 -5.14 -41.85 -28.74
CA MET A 1 -4.18 -42.98 -28.65
C MET A 1 -4.84 -44.30 -29.04
N PHE A 2 -5.95 -44.70 -28.40
CA PHE A 2 -6.56 -46.02 -28.61
C PHE A 2 -7.59 -46.11 -29.76
N THR A 3 -7.63 -45.13 -30.66
CA THR A 3 -8.60 -45.03 -31.74
C THR A 3 -7.93 -44.60 -33.06
N ASN A 4 -8.63 -44.73 -34.18
CA ASN A 4 -8.23 -44.19 -35.49
C ASN A 4 -6.92 -44.73 -36.10
N GLY A 5 -6.64 -46.04 -35.94
CA GLY A 5 -5.58 -46.70 -36.71
C GLY A 5 -4.14 -46.36 -36.30
N MET A 6 -3.94 -45.80 -35.11
CA MET A 6 -2.60 -45.65 -34.53
C MET A 6 -2.03 -47.02 -34.12
N SER A 7 -0.71 -47.18 -34.14
CA SER A 7 -0.01 -48.42 -33.76
C SER A 7 -0.41 -48.95 -32.38
N GLU A 8 -0.69 -48.04 -31.46
CA GLU A 8 -1.07 -48.25 -30.07
C GLU A 8 -2.47 -48.86 -29.94
N SER A 9 -3.33 -48.69 -30.94
CA SER A 9 -4.67 -49.31 -30.98
C SER A 9 -4.64 -50.81 -31.25
N MET A 10 -3.52 -51.32 -31.77
CA MET A 10 -3.29 -52.74 -32.09
C MET A 10 -2.33 -53.42 -31.12
N SER A 11 -1.84 -52.71 -30.10
CA SER A 11 -0.88 -53.19 -29.10
C SER A 11 -1.55 -53.30 -27.72
N SER A 12 -1.21 -54.34 -26.96
CA SER A 12 -1.60 -54.45 -25.54
C SER A 12 -0.68 -53.65 -24.60
N GLU A 13 0.43 -53.13 -25.12
CA GLU A 13 1.44 -52.39 -24.38
C GLU A 13 1.71 -51.03 -25.02
N VAL A 14 1.80 -49.98 -24.20
CA VAL A 14 2.16 -48.62 -24.62
C VAL A 14 3.39 -48.18 -23.83
N THR A 15 4.45 -47.80 -24.54
CA THR A 15 5.67 -47.27 -23.92
C THR A 15 5.61 -45.75 -23.83
N LEU A 16 5.55 -45.22 -22.61
CA LEU A 16 5.65 -43.78 -22.34
C LEU A 16 7.12 -43.42 -22.06
N ARG A 17 7.63 -42.41 -22.75
CA ARG A 17 9.00 -41.88 -22.57
C ARG A 17 8.93 -40.55 -21.82
N ASP A 18 9.98 -40.25 -21.06
CA ASP A 18 10.14 -38.98 -20.33
C ASP A 18 9.04 -38.71 -19.27
N VAL A 19 8.48 -39.77 -18.70
CA VAL A 19 7.42 -39.72 -17.69
C VAL A 19 7.96 -40.21 -16.34
N PRO A 20 7.99 -39.37 -15.28
CA PRO A 20 8.38 -39.79 -13.93
C PRO A 20 7.44 -40.89 -13.40
N PRO A 21 7.97 -42.07 -13.00
CA PRO A 21 7.14 -43.20 -12.58
C PRO A 21 6.24 -42.88 -11.38
N GLU A 22 6.77 -42.16 -10.39
CA GLU A 22 6.06 -41.80 -9.16
C GLU A 22 4.89 -40.85 -9.44
N ALA A 23 5.12 -39.82 -10.26
CA ALA A 23 4.10 -38.85 -10.62
C ALA A 23 3.04 -39.47 -11.56
N PHE A 24 3.44 -40.36 -12.46
CA PHE A 24 2.50 -41.09 -13.32
C PHE A 24 1.63 -42.05 -12.52
N LYS A 25 2.22 -42.75 -11.54
CA LYS A 25 1.46 -43.58 -10.62
C LYS A 25 0.44 -42.74 -9.83
N ALA A 26 0.87 -41.61 -9.27
CA ALA A 26 -0.05 -40.70 -8.56
C ALA A 26 -1.18 -40.18 -9.46
N MET A 27 -0.91 -39.90 -10.73
CA MET A 27 -1.94 -39.55 -11.71
C MET A 27 -2.94 -40.69 -11.93
N LEU A 28 -2.46 -41.93 -12.09
CA LEU A 28 -3.33 -43.10 -12.25
C LEU A 28 -4.17 -43.36 -10.99
N ASP A 29 -3.54 -43.36 -9.81
CA ASP A 29 -4.24 -43.55 -8.54
C ASP A 29 -5.36 -42.51 -8.40
N CYS A 30 -5.09 -41.24 -8.73
CA CYS A 30 -6.11 -40.19 -8.71
C CYS A 30 -7.22 -40.40 -9.75
N LEU A 31 -6.90 -40.86 -10.96
CA LEU A 31 -7.91 -41.13 -12.00
C LEU A 31 -8.86 -42.27 -11.61
N TYR A 32 -8.41 -43.24 -10.82
CA TYR A 32 -9.21 -44.37 -10.36
C TYR A 32 -9.92 -44.11 -9.04
N ASP A 33 -9.26 -43.47 -8.08
CA ASP A 33 -9.79 -43.24 -6.72
C ASP A 33 -10.52 -41.89 -6.60
N GLY A 34 -10.29 -40.97 -7.53
CA GLY A 34 -10.88 -39.63 -7.56
C GLY A 34 -10.26 -38.65 -6.57
N GLN A 35 -9.21 -39.02 -5.83
CA GLN A 35 -8.53 -38.19 -4.83
C GLN A 35 -7.01 -38.32 -4.90
N LEU A 36 -6.31 -37.29 -4.43
CA LEU A 36 -4.85 -37.31 -4.28
C LEU A 36 -4.45 -37.77 -2.88
N HIS A 37 -3.43 -38.62 -2.79
CA HIS A 37 -2.91 -39.09 -1.50
C HIS A 37 -2.06 -38.02 -0.80
N ASP A 38 -2.17 -37.95 0.53
CA ASP A 38 -1.45 -36.98 1.39
C ASP A 38 0.07 -36.92 1.12
N LYS A 39 0.70 -38.07 0.84
CA LYS A 39 2.14 -38.15 0.51
C LYS A 39 2.54 -37.34 -0.73
N VAL A 40 1.61 -37.11 -1.65
CA VAL A 40 1.82 -36.28 -2.84
C VAL A 40 1.67 -34.80 -2.50
N ILE A 41 0.71 -34.49 -1.63
CA ILE A 41 0.40 -33.13 -1.15
C ILE A 41 1.59 -32.56 -0.35
N ASP A 42 2.23 -33.41 0.47
CA ASP A 42 3.39 -33.02 1.29
C ASP A 42 4.68 -32.77 0.49
N SER A 43 4.71 -33.12 -0.81
CA SER A 43 5.89 -33.00 -1.67
C SER A 43 5.65 -32.02 -2.83
N GLY A 44 6.05 -30.76 -2.64
CA GLY A 44 5.91 -29.73 -3.68
C GLY A 44 6.59 -30.07 -5.01
N ALA A 45 7.70 -30.83 -4.98
CA ALA A 45 8.37 -31.30 -6.19
C ALA A 45 7.55 -32.36 -6.95
N LEU A 46 6.93 -33.29 -6.23
CA LEU A 46 6.06 -34.31 -6.84
C LEU A 46 4.77 -33.69 -7.36
N LEU A 47 4.22 -32.71 -6.64
CA LEU A 47 3.04 -31.97 -7.06
C LEU A 47 3.29 -31.16 -8.34
N LEU A 48 4.46 -30.55 -8.48
CA LEU A 48 4.87 -29.88 -9.72
C LEU A 48 5.00 -30.88 -10.87
N GLN A 49 5.63 -32.05 -10.66
CA GLN A 49 5.73 -33.08 -11.70
C GLN A 49 4.35 -33.61 -12.12
N LEU A 50 3.46 -33.82 -11.16
CA LEU A 50 2.10 -34.28 -11.38
C LEU A 50 1.28 -33.26 -12.18
N LEU A 51 1.42 -31.97 -11.87
CA LEU A 51 0.80 -30.88 -12.62
C LEU A 51 1.24 -30.90 -14.09
N LEU A 52 2.53 -31.06 -14.35
CA LEU A 52 3.08 -31.10 -15.72
C LEU A 52 2.60 -32.32 -16.50
N LEU A 53 2.52 -33.47 -15.82
CA LEU A 53 1.94 -34.69 -16.42
C LEU A 53 0.45 -34.53 -16.68
N ALA A 54 -0.32 -33.98 -15.75
CA ALA A 54 -1.75 -33.77 -15.92
C ALA A 54 -2.04 -32.91 -17.14
N ASP A 55 -1.24 -31.87 -17.38
CA ASP A 55 -1.31 -31.07 -18.60
C ASP A 55 -0.93 -31.87 -19.86
N GLN A 56 0.20 -32.59 -19.83
CA GLN A 56 0.67 -33.42 -20.95
C GLN A 56 -0.37 -34.46 -21.41
N PHE A 57 -1.11 -35.05 -20.46
CA PHE A 57 -2.14 -36.05 -20.72
C PHE A 57 -3.55 -35.46 -20.89
N GLY A 58 -3.71 -34.13 -20.74
CA GLY A 58 -5.00 -33.44 -20.89
C GLY A 58 -6.00 -33.68 -19.76
N VAL A 59 -5.53 -34.02 -18.56
CA VAL A 59 -6.34 -34.27 -17.36
C VAL A 59 -6.59 -32.95 -16.61
N THR A 60 -7.55 -32.17 -17.10
CA THR A 60 -7.79 -30.79 -16.63
C THR A 60 -8.21 -30.66 -15.16
N PHE A 61 -9.03 -31.58 -14.66
CA PHE A 61 -9.44 -31.57 -13.24
C PHE A 61 -8.23 -31.73 -12.30
N LEU A 62 -7.36 -32.69 -12.62
CA LEU A 62 -6.16 -32.95 -11.84
C LEU A 62 -5.18 -31.77 -11.90
N GLN A 63 -5.05 -31.16 -13.08
CA GLN A 63 -4.26 -29.95 -13.26
C GLN A 63 -4.75 -28.84 -12.32
N GLN A 64 -6.06 -28.57 -12.28
CA GLN A 64 -6.65 -27.53 -11.42
C GLN A 64 -6.44 -27.82 -9.94
N GLU A 65 -6.61 -29.06 -9.51
CA GLU A 65 -6.43 -29.45 -8.11
C GLU A 65 -4.94 -29.33 -7.69
N CYS A 66 -4.02 -29.74 -8.56
CA CYS A 66 -2.58 -29.57 -8.32
C CYS A 66 -2.19 -28.10 -8.25
N CYS A 67 -2.72 -27.24 -9.14
CA CYS A 67 -2.51 -25.79 -9.09
C CYS A 67 -2.94 -25.21 -7.74
N LYS A 68 -4.14 -25.57 -7.28
CA LYS A 68 -4.71 -25.07 -6.04
C LYS A 68 -3.86 -25.47 -4.84
N MET A 69 -3.56 -26.76 -4.70
CA MET A 69 -2.76 -27.26 -3.57
C MET A 69 -1.32 -26.72 -3.59
N LEU A 70 -0.75 -26.51 -4.78
CA LEU A 70 0.57 -25.88 -4.90
C LEU A 70 0.50 -24.44 -4.38
N LEU A 71 -0.49 -23.65 -4.79
CA LEU A 71 -0.65 -22.26 -4.33
C LEU A 71 -0.94 -22.14 -2.81
N GLU A 72 -1.61 -23.13 -2.22
CA GLU A 72 -1.93 -23.19 -0.79
C GLU A 72 -0.73 -23.61 0.07
N SER A 73 0.19 -24.41 -0.47
CA SER A 73 1.35 -24.95 0.26
C SER A 73 2.62 -24.10 0.17
N LEU A 74 2.66 -23.07 -0.69
CA LEU A 74 3.84 -22.24 -0.89
C LEU A 74 4.07 -21.24 0.26
N SER A 75 5.30 -21.24 0.78
CA SER A 75 5.83 -20.15 1.60
C SER A 75 6.26 -18.98 0.71
N GLU A 76 6.25 -17.76 1.25
CA GLU A 76 6.67 -16.56 0.51
C GLU A 76 8.11 -16.69 -0.07
N ASP A 77 9.03 -17.34 0.65
CA ASP A 77 10.41 -17.58 0.18
C ASP A 77 10.50 -18.49 -1.06
N SER A 78 9.52 -19.36 -1.26
CA SER A 78 9.51 -20.33 -2.36
C SER A 78 8.91 -19.81 -3.66
N VAL A 79 8.24 -18.65 -3.61
CA VAL A 79 7.45 -18.10 -4.73
C VAL A 79 8.34 -17.65 -5.90
N CYS A 80 9.42 -16.91 -5.66
CA CYS A 80 10.31 -16.44 -6.73
C CYS A 80 11.07 -17.61 -7.41
N PRO A 81 11.68 -18.55 -6.67
CA PRO A 81 12.30 -19.74 -7.27
C PRO A 81 11.32 -20.57 -8.10
N LEU A 82 10.09 -20.80 -7.59
CA LEU A 82 9.08 -21.55 -8.33
C LEU A 82 8.66 -20.81 -9.61
N LEU A 83 8.42 -19.50 -9.53
CA LEU A 83 8.06 -18.70 -10.69
C LEU A 83 9.14 -18.75 -11.78
N GLN A 84 10.41 -18.78 -11.39
CA GLN A 84 11.54 -18.94 -12.31
C GLN A 84 11.56 -20.31 -13.00
N VAL A 85 11.24 -21.39 -12.27
CA VAL A 85 11.15 -22.73 -12.88
C VAL A 85 9.96 -22.77 -13.85
N LEU A 86 8.83 -22.20 -13.44
CA LEU A 86 7.61 -22.21 -14.24
C LEU A 86 7.73 -21.33 -15.49
N SER A 87 8.51 -20.24 -15.48
CA SER A 87 8.62 -19.29 -16.59
C SER A 87 8.94 -19.99 -17.93
N SER A 88 9.72 -21.06 -17.88
CA SER A 88 10.12 -21.87 -19.04
C SER A 88 9.05 -22.86 -19.55
N ILE A 89 7.94 -23.02 -18.81
CA ILE A 89 6.89 -24.01 -19.09
C ILE A 89 5.62 -23.31 -19.61
N PRO A 90 5.19 -23.54 -20.87
CA PRO A 90 4.05 -22.83 -21.45
C PRO A 90 2.69 -23.11 -20.79
N SER A 91 2.48 -24.33 -20.31
CA SER A 91 1.19 -24.80 -19.81
C SER A 91 0.79 -24.30 -18.43
N CYS A 92 1.71 -23.71 -17.68
CA CYS A 92 1.46 -23.23 -16.32
C CYS A 92 1.01 -21.75 -16.26
N GLY A 93 0.34 -21.24 -17.30
CA GLY A 93 -0.05 -19.82 -17.40
C GLY A 93 -0.82 -19.30 -16.19
N LEU A 94 -1.82 -20.05 -15.71
CA LEU A 94 -2.64 -19.66 -14.55
C LEU A 94 -1.85 -19.57 -13.24
N ILE A 95 -0.91 -20.50 -13.02
CA ILE A 95 -0.05 -20.46 -11.83
C ILE A 95 0.91 -19.28 -11.93
N LYS A 96 1.52 -19.04 -13.10
CA LYS A 96 2.39 -17.87 -13.31
C LYS A 96 1.68 -16.58 -12.97
N GLU A 97 0.46 -16.40 -13.49
CA GLU A 97 -0.36 -15.22 -13.21
C GLU A 97 -0.68 -15.09 -11.72
N SER A 98 -1.05 -16.20 -11.07
CA SER A 98 -1.36 -16.23 -9.63
C SER A 98 -0.15 -15.89 -8.76
N LEU A 99 1.04 -16.41 -9.11
CA LEU A 99 2.29 -16.10 -8.41
C LEU A 99 2.72 -14.66 -8.66
N GLN A 100 2.65 -14.16 -9.90
CA GLN A 100 2.93 -12.76 -10.23
C GLN A 100 2.01 -11.82 -9.46
N ARG A 101 0.72 -12.16 -9.35
CA ARG A 101 -0.25 -11.41 -8.54
C ARG A 101 0.10 -11.44 -7.05
N ARG A 102 0.47 -12.59 -6.49
CA ARG A 102 0.90 -12.71 -5.09
C ARG A 102 2.14 -11.86 -4.80
N ILE A 103 3.16 -11.92 -5.67
CA ILE A 103 4.34 -11.04 -5.57
C ILE A 103 3.91 -9.58 -5.65
N SER A 104 3.04 -9.22 -6.59
CA SER A 104 2.62 -7.84 -6.79
C SER A 104 1.86 -7.28 -5.58
N MET A 105 0.98 -8.08 -4.97
CA MET A 105 0.19 -7.69 -3.79
C MET A 105 1.00 -7.60 -2.49
N ASN A 106 2.19 -8.20 -2.46
CA ASN A 106 3.11 -8.21 -1.30
C ASN A 106 4.52 -7.72 -1.69
N PHE A 107 4.63 -6.86 -2.72
CA PHE A 107 5.90 -6.56 -3.39
C PHE A 107 6.98 -6.07 -2.43
N ASP A 108 6.57 -5.27 -1.44
CA ASP A 108 7.42 -4.76 -0.38
C ASP A 108 8.18 -5.83 0.40
N TYR A 109 7.54 -6.96 0.69
CA TYR A 109 8.18 -8.08 1.37
C TYR A 109 9.28 -8.66 0.47
N TYR A 110 8.95 -8.96 -0.79
CA TYR A 110 9.86 -9.61 -1.73
C TYR A 110 11.12 -8.81 -2.02
N ILE A 111 11.04 -7.48 -2.04
CA ILE A 111 12.20 -6.63 -2.29
C ILE A 111 13.00 -6.29 -1.03
N SER A 112 12.44 -6.50 0.17
CA SER A 112 13.09 -6.15 1.45
C SER A 112 13.67 -7.37 2.15
N ALA A 113 13.06 -8.55 1.95
CA ALA A 113 13.43 -9.78 2.64
C ALA A 113 14.34 -10.69 1.78
N SER A 114 14.29 -10.58 0.45
CA SER A 114 15.04 -11.46 -0.46
C SER A 114 15.55 -10.69 -1.69
N THR A 115 16.52 -11.28 -2.39
CA THR A 115 17.02 -10.84 -3.70
C THR A 115 16.64 -11.81 -4.83
N ASP A 116 15.82 -12.82 -4.54
CA ASP A 116 15.44 -13.86 -5.51
C ASP A 116 14.68 -13.31 -6.73
N PHE A 117 14.06 -12.13 -6.62
CA PHE A 117 13.43 -11.48 -7.76
C PHE A 117 14.44 -11.05 -8.85
N VAL A 118 15.72 -10.91 -8.51
CA VAL A 118 16.78 -10.46 -9.44
C VAL A 118 17.11 -11.53 -10.49
N VAL A 119 16.88 -12.80 -10.17
CA VAL A 119 17.08 -13.94 -11.09
C VAL A 119 15.88 -14.20 -11.99
N LEU A 120 14.76 -13.52 -11.79
CA LEU A 120 13.58 -13.65 -12.64
C LEU A 120 13.90 -13.26 -14.09
N ASP A 121 13.19 -13.87 -15.04
CA ASP A 121 13.25 -13.45 -16.43
C ASP A 121 12.66 -12.04 -16.63
N GLU A 122 13.11 -11.37 -17.69
CA GLU A 122 12.72 -9.99 -18.00
C GLU A 122 11.21 -9.83 -18.16
N THR A 123 10.54 -10.80 -18.80
CA THR A 123 9.10 -10.71 -19.08
C THR A 123 8.29 -10.82 -17.79
N THR A 124 8.68 -11.72 -16.90
CA THR A 124 8.06 -11.90 -15.58
C THR A 124 8.23 -10.65 -14.72
N PHE A 125 9.45 -10.11 -14.64
CA PHE A 125 9.69 -8.90 -13.84
C PHE A 125 8.91 -7.69 -14.37
N ILE A 126 8.85 -7.51 -15.70
CA ILE A 126 8.02 -6.49 -16.34
C ILE A 126 6.55 -6.65 -15.97
N ASN A 127 6.03 -7.88 -15.99
CA ASN A 127 4.63 -8.15 -15.66
C ASN A 127 4.31 -7.82 -14.19
N ILE A 128 5.24 -8.11 -13.26
CA ILE A 128 5.10 -7.75 -11.84
C ILE A 128 5.04 -6.22 -11.67
N ILE A 129 6.00 -5.47 -12.23
CA ILE A 129 6.06 -4.00 -12.09
C ILE A 129 4.84 -3.31 -12.71
N LYS A 130 4.30 -3.87 -13.79
CA LYS A 130 3.10 -3.36 -14.48
C LYS A 130 1.79 -3.85 -13.87
N HIS A 131 1.83 -4.76 -12.91
CA HIS A 131 0.63 -5.40 -12.39
C HIS A 131 -0.32 -4.36 -11.75
N PRO A 132 -1.63 -4.41 -12.04
CA PRO A 132 -2.58 -3.43 -11.50
C PRO A 132 -2.72 -3.47 -9.98
N ASP A 133 -2.49 -4.64 -9.39
CA ASP A 133 -2.50 -4.87 -7.94
C ASP A 133 -1.10 -4.74 -7.30
N LEU A 134 -0.13 -4.06 -7.95
CA LEU A 134 1.18 -3.82 -7.34
C LEU A 134 1.03 -2.90 -6.12
N THR A 135 1.34 -3.38 -4.92
CA THR A 135 1.25 -2.64 -3.65
C THR A 135 2.65 -2.32 -3.13
N VAL A 136 2.89 -1.07 -2.68
CA VAL A 136 4.16 -0.67 -2.06
C VAL A 136 3.96 0.39 -0.98
N THR A 137 4.83 0.44 0.04
CA THR A 137 4.86 1.54 1.02
C THR A 137 5.36 2.86 0.41
N SER A 138 6.18 2.79 -0.64
CA SER A 138 6.81 3.94 -1.28
C SER A 138 7.20 3.63 -2.72
N GLU A 139 7.12 4.59 -3.63
CA GLU A 139 7.63 4.41 -5.00
C GLU A 139 9.16 4.30 -5.07
N GLU A 140 9.85 4.69 -4.00
CA GLU A 140 11.31 4.52 -3.88
C GLU A 140 11.67 3.02 -3.87
N LYS A 141 10.81 2.20 -3.28
CA LYS A 141 10.96 0.74 -3.30
C LYS A 141 10.86 0.16 -4.71
N VAL A 142 9.95 0.67 -5.54
CA VAL A 142 9.83 0.29 -6.95
C VAL A 142 11.08 0.71 -7.72
N LEU A 143 11.59 1.92 -7.48
CA LEU A 143 12.84 2.39 -8.08
C LEU A 143 14.02 1.48 -7.70
N ASN A 144 14.20 1.21 -6.40
CA ASN A 144 15.27 0.36 -5.90
C ASN A 144 15.20 -1.05 -6.52
N ALA A 145 14.01 -1.63 -6.62
CA ALA A 145 13.80 -2.93 -7.27
C ALA A 145 14.22 -2.92 -8.75
N ILE A 146 13.86 -1.89 -9.52
CA ILE A 146 14.25 -1.76 -10.93
C ILE A 146 15.77 -1.64 -11.07
N LEU A 147 16.42 -0.85 -10.21
CA LEU A 147 17.87 -0.67 -10.24
C LEU A 147 18.62 -1.95 -9.83
N MET A 148 18.17 -2.63 -8.76
CA MET A 148 18.72 -3.92 -8.33
C MET A 148 18.58 -5.00 -9.41
N PHE A 149 17.39 -5.09 -10.02
CA PHE A 149 17.15 -6.01 -11.14
C PHE A 149 18.07 -5.69 -12.32
N GLY A 150 18.21 -4.40 -12.66
CA GLY A 150 19.10 -3.96 -13.73
C GLY A 150 20.58 -4.32 -13.50
N MET A 151 21.06 -4.20 -12.26
CA MET A 151 22.45 -4.52 -11.92
C MET A 151 22.73 -6.01 -11.73
N ASN A 152 21.68 -6.85 -11.73
CA ASN A 152 21.78 -8.28 -11.42
C ASN A 152 22.53 -8.57 -10.10
N CYS A 153 22.31 -7.74 -9.08
CA CYS A 153 23.07 -7.81 -7.84
C CYS A 153 22.35 -8.63 -6.77
N LYS A 154 23.12 -9.40 -5.99
CA LYS A 154 22.62 -10.31 -4.94
C LYS A 154 22.63 -9.69 -3.54
N GLU A 155 22.93 -8.39 -3.45
CA GLU A 155 22.93 -7.63 -2.20
C GLU A 155 21.80 -6.61 -2.24
N LEU A 156 21.14 -6.40 -1.10
CA LEU A 156 20.08 -5.41 -0.97
C LEU A 156 20.69 -4.01 -0.85
N PHE A 157 20.33 -3.11 -1.77
CA PHE A 157 20.71 -1.70 -1.70
C PHE A 157 19.66 -0.78 -2.33
N GLY A 158 19.71 0.48 -1.91
CA GLY A 158 18.94 1.57 -2.49
C GLY A 158 19.65 2.25 -3.67
N TRP A 159 18.94 3.16 -4.33
CA TRP A 159 19.47 3.97 -5.42
C TRP A 159 20.75 4.73 -5.05
N GLU A 160 21.00 5.03 -3.77
CA GLU A 160 22.21 5.72 -3.33
C GLU A 160 23.49 4.94 -3.63
N VAL A 161 23.43 3.61 -3.57
CA VAL A 161 24.59 2.74 -3.89
C VAL A 161 24.85 2.77 -5.39
N VAL A 162 23.79 2.72 -6.21
CA VAL A 162 23.89 2.86 -7.67
C VAL A 162 24.48 4.22 -8.02
N ASP A 163 24.07 5.27 -7.31
CA ASP A 163 24.59 6.61 -7.49
C ASP A 163 26.10 6.69 -7.27
N GLN A 164 26.59 6.06 -6.20
CA GLN A 164 28.03 5.97 -5.90
C GLN A 164 28.80 5.21 -6.98
N PHE A 165 28.25 4.11 -7.51
CA PHE A 165 28.89 3.37 -8.58
C PHE A 165 29.01 4.18 -9.88
N LEU A 166 28.03 5.04 -10.17
CA LEU A 166 28.02 5.92 -11.35
C LEU A 166 28.96 7.12 -11.28
N VAL A 167 29.59 7.37 -10.13
CA VAL A 167 30.69 8.35 -10.03
C VAL A 167 31.86 7.93 -10.93
N ASN A 168 32.21 6.64 -10.88
CA ASN A 168 33.40 6.10 -11.54
C ASN A 168 33.09 5.19 -12.74
N SER A 169 31.80 4.90 -12.98
CA SER A 169 31.36 3.96 -14.02
C SER A 169 30.32 4.61 -14.95
N LYS A 170 30.16 4.04 -16.14
CA LYS A 170 29.09 4.42 -17.06
C LYS A 170 27.87 3.50 -16.89
N PRO A 171 26.63 3.95 -17.16
CA PRO A 171 25.43 3.12 -17.09
C PRO A 171 25.53 1.83 -17.93
N GLU A 172 26.19 1.89 -19.10
CA GLU A 172 26.35 0.71 -19.97
C GLU A 172 27.21 -0.38 -19.33
N LEU A 173 28.19 0.00 -18.51
CA LEU A 173 29.02 -0.96 -17.78
C LEU A 173 28.32 -1.48 -16.52
N LEU A 174 27.50 -0.65 -15.89
CA LEU A 174 26.83 -0.99 -14.63
C LEU A 174 25.62 -1.91 -14.83
N PHE A 175 24.82 -1.65 -15.85
CA PHE A 175 23.58 -2.39 -16.13
C PHE A 175 23.74 -3.41 -17.27
N GLY A 176 24.81 -3.33 -18.06
CA GLY A 176 25.09 -4.25 -19.15
C GLY A 176 23.90 -4.42 -20.11
N ASP A 177 23.54 -5.66 -20.39
CA ASP A 177 22.45 -6.02 -21.29
C ASP A 177 21.07 -5.57 -20.78
N ARG A 178 20.91 -5.38 -19.46
CA ARG A 178 19.64 -4.96 -18.83
C ARG A 178 19.42 -3.45 -18.89
N LEU A 179 20.34 -2.64 -19.44
CA LEU A 179 20.20 -1.18 -19.47
C LEU A 179 18.92 -0.70 -20.19
N GLN A 180 18.61 -1.28 -21.35
CA GLN A 180 17.41 -0.91 -22.11
C GLN A 180 16.13 -1.28 -21.35
N LEU A 181 16.15 -2.41 -20.62
CA LEU A 181 15.05 -2.81 -19.76
C LEU A 181 14.85 -1.82 -18.61
N VAL A 182 15.94 -1.35 -17.98
CA VAL A 182 15.86 -0.29 -16.96
C VAL A 182 15.20 0.96 -17.53
N TYR A 183 15.60 1.41 -18.72
CA TYR A 183 14.98 2.57 -19.39
C TYR A 183 13.48 2.36 -19.67
N GLY A 184 13.09 1.15 -20.05
CA GLY A 184 11.69 0.79 -20.26
C GLY A 184 10.87 0.69 -18.97
N LEU A 185 11.51 0.40 -17.83
CA LEU A 185 10.85 0.23 -16.53
C LEU A 185 10.75 1.51 -15.69
N LEU A 186 11.72 2.41 -15.79
CA LEU A 186 11.72 3.69 -15.06
C LEU A 186 10.39 4.47 -15.16
N PRO A 187 9.70 4.54 -16.32
CA PRO A 187 8.43 5.26 -16.43
C PRO A 187 7.25 4.64 -15.66
N PHE A 188 7.42 3.45 -15.08
CA PHE A 188 6.43 2.83 -14.20
C PHE A 188 6.61 3.21 -12.73
N VAL A 189 7.71 3.88 -12.37
CA VAL A 189 7.88 4.51 -11.06
C VAL A 189 7.06 5.80 -11.04
N ARG A 190 6.22 5.96 -10.02
CA ARG A 190 5.34 7.13 -9.86
C ARG A 190 6.09 8.21 -9.09
N PHE A 191 7.12 8.79 -9.71
CA PHE A 191 8.00 9.79 -9.08
C PHE A 191 7.25 10.96 -8.45
N SER A 192 6.09 11.37 -8.98
CA SER A 192 5.25 12.42 -8.41
C SER A 192 4.71 12.13 -7.01
N LEU A 193 4.73 10.86 -6.58
CA LEU A 193 4.32 10.43 -5.23
C LEU A 193 5.49 10.38 -4.25
N LEU A 194 6.73 10.61 -4.70
CA LEU A 194 7.89 10.69 -3.83
C LEU A 194 7.92 12.02 -3.07
N GLN A 195 8.54 12.01 -1.89
CA GLN A 195 8.76 13.23 -1.13
C GLN A 195 9.61 14.23 -1.94
N TYR A 196 9.25 15.51 -1.88
CA TYR A 196 9.94 16.57 -2.62
C TYR A 196 11.45 16.63 -2.31
N SER A 197 11.83 16.47 -1.04
CA SER A 197 13.24 16.42 -0.62
C SER A 197 14.02 15.27 -1.24
N LEU A 198 13.36 14.11 -1.44
CA LEU A 198 13.95 12.97 -2.13
C LEU A 198 14.06 13.26 -3.63
N LEU A 199 13.05 13.85 -4.25
CA LEU A 199 13.11 14.27 -5.66
C LEU A 199 14.26 15.24 -5.93
N GLU A 200 14.52 16.20 -5.04
CA GLU A 200 15.67 17.10 -5.15
C GLU A 200 17.01 16.34 -5.05
N LYS A 201 17.11 15.33 -4.18
CA LYS A 201 18.30 14.47 -4.13
C LYS A 201 18.47 13.67 -5.42
N LEU A 202 17.39 13.05 -5.92
CA LEU A 202 17.39 12.27 -7.16
C LEU A 202 17.74 13.15 -8.38
N GLN A 203 17.25 14.38 -8.43
CA GLN A 203 17.55 15.34 -9.51
C GLN A 203 19.03 15.69 -9.58
N ASN A 204 19.69 15.79 -8.43
CA ASN A 204 21.11 16.16 -8.31
C ASN A 204 22.05 14.95 -8.30
N SER A 205 21.50 13.74 -8.34
CA SER A 205 22.23 12.47 -8.32
C SER A 205 23.03 12.24 -9.61
N ASN A 206 24.09 11.44 -9.53
CA ASN A 206 24.80 10.90 -10.69
C ASN A 206 23.88 10.04 -11.57
N ILE A 207 22.88 9.35 -11.00
CA ILE A 207 21.85 8.63 -11.79
C ILE A 207 21.14 9.61 -12.73
N GLY A 208 20.68 10.74 -12.19
CA GLY A 208 20.03 11.79 -12.97
C GLY A 208 20.94 12.41 -14.04
N GLN A 209 22.20 12.67 -13.69
CA GLN A 209 23.16 13.24 -14.64
C GLN A 209 23.52 12.27 -15.78
N ARG A 210 23.55 10.96 -15.51
CA ARG A 210 23.99 9.94 -16.47
C ARG A 210 22.83 9.30 -17.24
N ILE A 211 21.61 9.32 -16.72
CA ILE A 211 20.43 8.71 -17.33
C ILE A 211 19.38 9.78 -17.65
N SER A 212 19.34 10.22 -18.90
CA SER A 212 18.45 11.31 -19.34
C SER A 212 16.96 11.01 -19.13
N VAL A 213 16.53 9.76 -19.36
CA VAL A 213 15.14 9.33 -19.12
C VAL A 213 14.75 9.52 -17.66
N PHE A 214 15.64 9.15 -16.74
CA PHE A 214 15.45 9.32 -15.30
C PHE A 214 15.33 10.80 -14.95
N GLN A 215 16.25 11.63 -15.45
CA GLN A 215 16.25 13.07 -15.21
C GLN A 215 14.96 13.74 -15.68
N ASN A 216 14.47 13.36 -16.86
CA ASN A 216 13.23 13.90 -17.41
C ASN A 216 12.02 13.55 -16.53
N LEU A 217 11.92 12.30 -16.05
CA LEU A 217 10.85 11.85 -15.17
C LEU A 217 10.88 12.55 -13.79
N VAL A 218 12.07 12.73 -13.22
CA VAL A 218 12.23 13.45 -11.94
C VAL A 218 11.88 14.93 -12.11
N ASN A 219 12.31 15.58 -13.20
CA ASN A 219 11.95 16.96 -13.49
C ASN A 219 10.43 17.14 -13.69
N GLU A 220 9.79 16.21 -14.40
CA GLU A 220 8.34 16.17 -14.57
C GLU A 220 7.63 16.08 -13.21
N ALA A 221 8.09 15.17 -12.34
CA ALA A 221 7.55 15.03 -10.99
C ALA A 221 7.76 16.27 -10.12
N ILE A 222 8.95 16.89 -10.15
CA ILE A 222 9.24 18.14 -9.42
C ILE A 222 8.31 19.26 -9.87
N ASN A 223 8.11 19.40 -11.18
CA ASN A 223 7.20 20.41 -11.72
C ASN A 223 5.75 20.13 -11.31
N PHE A 224 5.33 18.86 -11.32
CA PHE A 224 4.02 18.45 -10.85
C PHE A 224 3.81 18.80 -9.36
N VAL A 225 4.78 18.49 -8.49
CA VAL A 225 4.68 18.79 -7.05
C VAL A 225 4.71 20.31 -6.79
N LYS A 226 5.54 21.07 -7.51
CA LYS A 226 5.66 22.54 -7.34
C LYS A 226 4.44 23.31 -7.82
N TYR A 227 3.88 22.93 -8.97
CA TYR A 227 2.88 23.74 -9.69
C TYR A 227 1.49 23.07 -9.78
N GLY A 228 1.41 21.74 -9.66
CA GLY A 228 0.15 20.99 -9.79
C GLY A 228 -0.80 21.14 -8.60
N LEU A 229 -0.30 21.38 -7.39
CA LEU A 229 -1.13 21.52 -6.18
C LEU A 229 -1.79 22.92 -6.03
N ALA A 230 -1.23 23.96 -6.66
CA ALA A 230 -1.77 25.32 -6.57
C ALA A 230 -3.13 25.51 -7.28
N GLY A 231 -3.53 24.56 -8.13
CA GLY A 231 -4.82 24.57 -8.85
C GLY A 231 -5.98 23.92 -8.09
N LEU A 232 -5.72 22.91 -7.26
CA LEU A 232 -6.78 22.14 -6.58
C LEU A 232 -7.51 22.96 -5.50
N GLU A 233 -6.82 23.92 -4.86
CA GLU A 233 -7.45 24.85 -3.90
C GLU A 233 -8.42 25.85 -4.56
N ASN A 234 -8.36 26.02 -5.89
CA ASN A 234 -9.22 26.97 -6.61
C ASN A 234 -10.39 26.31 -7.36
N GLU A 235 -10.35 24.99 -7.62
CA GLU A 235 -11.39 24.31 -8.39
C GLU A 235 -12.63 23.92 -7.55
N GLU A 236 -12.51 23.71 -6.24
CA GLU A 236 -13.68 23.45 -5.38
C GLU A 236 -14.61 24.67 -5.22
N LYS A 237 -14.15 25.87 -5.56
CA LYS A 237 -14.96 27.10 -5.42
C LYS A 237 -15.72 27.53 -6.67
N ASN A 238 -15.56 26.86 -7.81
CA ASN A 238 -16.04 27.41 -9.10
C ASN A 238 -16.85 26.45 -9.99
N PHE A 239 -17.43 25.39 -9.41
CA PHE A 239 -18.26 24.44 -10.18
C PHE A 239 -19.53 25.09 -10.77
N ASP A 240 -20.16 26.02 -10.07
CA ASP A 240 -21.41 26.67 -10.54
C ASP A 240 -21.17 27.74 -11.62
N HIS A 241 -19.99 28.39 -11.62
CA HIS A 241 -19.71 29.48 -12.56
C HIS A 241 -19.33 28.96 -13.96
N ILE A 242 -18.70 27.79 -14.04
CA ILE A 242 -18.22 27.20 -15.29
C ILE A 242 -19.39 26.67 -16.13
N ILE A 243 -20.39 26.04 -15.51
CA ILE A 243 -21.59 25.57 -16.22
C ILE A 243 -22.37 26.75 -16.82
N TYR A 244 -22.51 27.86 -16.08
CA TYR A 244 -23.22 29.04 -16.58
C TYR A 244 -22.52 29.68 -17.80
N ARG A 245 -21.18 29.68 -17.84
CA ARG A 245 -20.41 30.17 -18.99
C ARG A 245 -20.41 29.22 -20.18
N MET A 246 -20.43 27.90 -19.94
CA MET A 246 -20.57 26.90 -21.01
C MET A 246 -21.91 27.03 -21.74
N ILE A 247 -23.03 27.21 -21.00
CA ILE A 247 -24.37 27.39 -21.58
C ILE A 247 -24.45 28.68 -22.43
N LEU A 248 -23.83 29.77 -21.97
CA LEU A 248 -23.78 31.03 -22.72
C LEU A 248 -22.95 30.92 -24.01
N SER A 249 -21.84 30.17 -23.98
CA SER A 249 -20.97 29.96 -25.15
C SER A 249 -21.60 29.06 -26.23
N LEU A 250 -22.45 28.11 -25.82
CA LEU A 250 -23.15 27.20 -26.73
C LEU A 250 -24.33 27.86 -27.46
N SER A 251 -24.86 28.99 -26.97
CA SER A 251 -25.94 29.72 -27.64
C SER A 251 -25.47 30.61 -28.80
N GLN A 252 -24.15 30.75 -28.99
CA GLN A 252 -23.55 31.67 -29.98
C GLN A 252 -22.67 30.98 -31.04
N ALA A 253 -22.55 29.65 -31.04
CA ALA A 253 -21.71 28.93 -31.99
C ALA A 253 -22.44 28.64 -33.32
N PRO A 254 -21.80 28.87 -34.49
CA PRO A 254 -22.40 28.57 -35.80
C PRO A 254 -22.58 27.06 -36.04
N TYR A 255 -23.65 26.70 -36.75
CA TYR A 255 -24.20 25.34 -36.96
C TYR A 255 -23.26 24.27 -37.58
N SER A 256 -21.98 24.56 -37.82
CA SER A 256 -21.02 23.62 -38.42
C SER A 256 -20.20 22.79 -37.43
N ILE A 257 -20.35 23.00 -36.11
CA ILE A 257 -19.60 22.26 -35.06
C ILE A 257 -20.45 21.16 -34.38
N LEU A 258 -21.73 21.05 -34.73
CA LEU A 258 -22.67 20.08 -34.12
C LEU A 258 -22.23 18.59 -34.17
N PRO A 259 -21.48 18.09 -35.18
CA PRO A 259 -21.07 16.67 -35.19
C PRO A 259 -19.95 16.31 -34.19
N LEU A 260 -19.21 17.28 -33.65
CA LEU A 260 -18.16 17.02 -32.63
C LEU A 260 -18.72 17.05 -31.21
N LEU A 261 -19.92 17.60 -31.02
CA LEU A 261 -20.58 17.71 -29.72
C LEU A 261 -21.54 16.53 -29.41
N SER A 262 -21.94 15.74 -30.41
CA SER A 262 -22.82 14.58 -30.17
C SER A 262 -22.15 13.42 -29.44
N CYS A 263 -20.81 13.42 -29.32
CA CYS A 263 -20.10 12.44 -28.48
C CYS A 263 -20.17 12.76 -26.98
N PHE A 264 -20.66 13.94 -26.58
CA PHE A 264 -20.69 14.37 -25.18
C PHE A 264 -22.03 14.18 -24.48
N LEU A 265 -23.08 13.74 -25.17
CA LEU A 265 -24.41 13.57 -24.59
C LEU A 265 -25.02 12.23 -25.01
N SER A 266 -24.51 11.14 -24.45
CA SER A 266 -25.26 9.89 -24.31
C SER A 266 -25.65 9.73 -22.83
N PRO A 267 -26.93 9.50 -22.47
CA PRO A 267 -27.36 9.45 -21.07
C PRO A 267 -26.90 8.21 -20.30
N ASP A 268 -26.26 7.24 -20.95
CA ASP A 268 -25.84 5.98 -20.33
C ASP A 268 -24.35 5.73 -20.54
N SER A 269 -23.52 6.26 -19.65
CA SER A 269 -22.29 5.63 -19.12
C SER A 269 -21.44 6.62 -18.32
N ARG A 270 -20.93 6.13 -17.19
CA ARG A 270 -20.02 6.79 -16.24
C ARG A 270 -18.66 7.14 -16.88
N TYR A 271 -18.60 8.18 -17.71
CA TYR A 271 -17.33 8.75 -18.17
C TYR A 271 -17.04 10.06 -17.44
N ARG A 272 -15.97 10.05 -16.65
CA ARG A 272 -15.35 11.22 -16.03
C ARG A 272 -15.00 12.23 -17.14
N VAL A 273 -15.41 13.49 -16.94
CA VAL A 273 -15.02 14.60 -17.82
C VAL A 273 -13.49 14.72 -17.75
N HIS A 274 -12.82 14.51 -18.88
CA HIS A 274 -11.38 14.67 -19.01
C HIS A 274 -11.04 16.17 -18.93
N ALA A 275 -10.48 16.60 -17.80
CA ALA A 275 -9.91 17.93 -17.63
C ALA A 275 -8.54 17.98 -18.34
N CYS A 276 -8.53 18.33 -19.62
CA CYS A 276 -7.32 18.67 -20.36
C CYS A 276 -6.96 20.14 -20.04
N GLY A 277 -6.06 20.37 -19.10
CA GLY A 277 -5.55 21.70 -18.77
C GLY A 277 -4.30 22.03 -19.57
N VAL A 278 -4.31 23.13 -20.33
CA VAL A 278 -3.13 23.69 -21.02
C VAL A 278 -2.41 24.64 -20.07
N TRP A 279 -1.16 24.34 -19.66
CA TRP A 279 -0.38 25.21 -18.79
C TRP A 279 1.09 25.28 -19.24
N GLY A 280 1.60 26.49 -19.48
CA GLY A 280 3.02 26.73 -19.79
C GLY A 280 3.57 26.12 -21.08
N GLY A 281 2.71 25.65 -22.00
CA GLY A 281 3.12 24.96 -23.22
C GLY A 281 3.35 23.46 -23.06
N ILE A 282 3.02 22.86 -21.89
CA ILE A 282 3.09 21.42 -21.65
C ILE A 282 1.67 20.92 -21.35
N ILE A 283 1.18 19.98 -22.15
CA ILE A 283 -0.09 19.29 -21.93
C ILE A 283 0.17 18.20 -20.88
N MET A 284 -0.43 18.31 -19.69
CA MET A 284 -0.35 17.29 -18.65
C MET A 284 -1.69 16.57 -18.52
N ASP A 285 -1.70 15.26 -18.76
CA ASP A 285 -2.88 14.41 -18.59
C ASP A 285 -2.98 13.94 -17.13
N MET A 286 -3.89 14.56 -16.36
CA MET A 286 -4.22 14.16 -14.98
C MET A 286 -4.82 12.73 -14.89
N GLY A 287 -5.21 12.13 -16.02
CA GLY A 287 -5.63 10.73 -16.12
C GLY A 287 -4.47 9.73 -16.20
N ASN A 288 -3.22 10.20 -16.29
CA ASN A 288 -2.05 9.34 -16.42
C ASN A 288 -1.77 8.58 -15.12
N VAL A 289 -1.59 7.26 -15.23
CA VAL A 289 -1.33 6.33 -14.13
C VAL A 289 -0.09 6.73 -13.31
N ARG A 290 0.86 7.46 -13.90
CA ARG A 290 2.05 7.97 -13.21
C ARG A 290 1.73 8.95 -12.08
N PHE A 291 0.60 9.64 -12.13
CA PHE A 291 0.19 10.63 -11.12
C PHE A 291 -0.85 10.08 -10.13
N GLN A 292 -1.27 8.82 -10.27
CA GLN A 292 -2.27 8.19 -9.41
C GLN A 292 -1.59 7.31 -8.36
N HIS A 293 -2.18 7.13 -7.18
CA HIS A 293 -1.68 6.16 -6.19
C HIS A 293 -1.86 4.71 -6.67
N ARG A 294 -0.94 3.83 -6.28
CA ARG A 294 -1.11 2.38 -6.52
C ARG A 294 -2.33 1.91 -5.72
N ARG A 295 -3.03 0.88 -6.22
CA ARG A 295 -3.97 0.15 -5.37
C ARG A 295 -3.14 -0.40 -4.22
N SER A 296 -3.33 0.14 -3.03
CA SER A 296 -2.56 -0.23 -1.84
C SER A 296 -3.14 -1.50 -1.22
N SER A 297 -2.28 -2.34 -0.61
CA SER A 297 -2.70 -3.33 0.39
C SER A 297 -3.28 -2.63 1.63
N TYR A 298 -2.92 -1.36 1.82
CA TYR A 298 -3.48 -0.50 2.83
C TYR A 298 -4.98 -0.27 2.61
N LYS A 299 -5.76 -0.51 3.66
CA LYS A 299 -7.13 -0.04 3.78
C LYS A 299 -7.09 1.47 4.06
N GLU A 300 -7.61 2.25 3.13
CA GLU A 300 -7.79 3.68 3.36
C GLU A 300 -8.98 3.91 4.30
N LEU A 301 -8.71 4.62 5.39
CA LEU A 301 -9.64 4.98 6.46
C LEU A 301 -9.68 6.50 6.52
N GLN A 302 -10.60 7.10 5.78
CA GLN A 302 -10.67 8.54 5.52
C GLN A 302 -11.42 9.27 6.64
N TYR A 303 -10.89 10.42 7.08
CA TYR A 303 -11.66 11.33 7.92
C TYR A 303 -12.78 11.96 7.09
N ILE A 304 -14.02 11.84 7.57
CA ILE A 304 -15.20 12.48 6.99
C ILE A 304 -15.67 13.62 7.89
N CYS A 305 -15.85 13.33 9.18
CA CYS A 305 -16.27 14.32 10.17
C CYS A 305 -15.95 13.87 11.60
N ASP A 306 -16.08 14.81 12.53
CA ASP A 306 -15.81 14.56 13.94
C ASP A 306 -16.68 13.45 14.52
N GLY A 307 -16.04 12.38 15.01
CA GLY A 307 -16.72 11.24 15.65
C GLY A 307 -17.38 10.27 14.68
N ASP A 308 -16.98 10.29 13.41
CA ASP A 308 -17.40 9.32 12.39
C ASP A 308 -17.00 7.87 12.75
N ASP A 309 -17.28 6.96 11.82
CA ASP A 309 -17.02 5.53 11.90
C ASP A 309 -16.00 5.06 10.85
N HIS A 310 -15.17 5.98 10.33
CA HIS A 310 -14.22 5.67 9.26
C HIS A 310 -12.78 5.55 9.74
N GLY A 311 -12.53 5.74 11.03
CA GLY A 311 -11.19 5.67 11.63
C GLY A 311 -10.75 4.26 12.04
N VAL A 312 -9.47 4.15 12.38
CA VAL A 312 -8.75 2.91 12.72
C VAL A 312 -9.29 2.24 13.97
N LEU A 313 -9.57 3.00 15.03
CA LEU A 313 -10.06 2.45 16.29
C LEU A 313 -11.50 1.98 16.15
N TYR A 314 -12.33 2.67 15.36
CA TYR A 314 -13.62 2.14 14.94
C TYR A 314 -13.48 0.85 14.13
N PHE A 315 -12.63 0.83 13.11
CA PHE A 315 -12.42 -0.33 12.25
C PHE A 315 -11.96 -1.56 13.05
N ALA A 316 -11.03 -1.38 14.00
CA ALA A 316 -10.64 -2.42 14.95
C ALA A 316 -11.82 -2.94 15.79
N GLY A 317 -12.74 -2.04 16.21
CA GLY A 317 -13.95 -2.41 16.96
C GLY A 317 -14.95 -3.23 16.16
N THR A 318 -14.88 -3.21 14.83
CA THR A 318 -15.69 -4.05 13.93
C THR A 318 -15.01 -5.38 13.57
N SER A 319 -13.91 -5.74 14.23
CA SER A 319 -13.05 -6.84 13.79
C SER A 319 -12.65 -6.69 12.32
N TYR A 320 -12.22 -5.48 11.95
CA TYR A 320 -11.81 -5.13 10.59
C TYR A 320 -12.90 -5.36 9.53
N GLY A 321 -14.16 -5.10 9.90
CA GLY A 321 -15.33 -5.19 9.03
C GLY A 321 -16.07 -6.53 9.09
N GLU A 322 -15.59 -7.50 9.87
CA GLU A 322 -16.21 -8.82 9.98
C GLU A 322 -17.44 -8.83 10.90
N HIS A 323 -17.50 -7.91 11.86
CA HIS A 323 -18.51 -7.91 12.93
C HIS A 323 -19.10 -6.52 13.20
N PRO A 324 -20.32 -6.43 13.78
CA PRO A 324 -20.83 -5.18 14.30
C PRO A 324 -19.87 -4.57 15.32
N TRP A 325 -19.83 -3.24 15.36
CA TRP A 325 -18.92 -2.53 16.25
C TRP A 325 -19.15 -2.90 17.72
N VAL A 326 -18.07 -3.28 18.38
CA VAL A 326 -17.94 -3.34 19.84
C VAL A 326 -16.76 -2.48 20.27
N ASN A 327 -16.70 -2.09 21.54
CA ASN A 327 -15.52 -1.41 22.05
C ASN A 327 -14.29 -2.30 21.82
N PRO A 328 -13.27 -1.84 21.08
CA PRO A 328 -12.15 -2.69 20.66
C PRO A 328 -11.29 -3.18 21.84
N LEU A 329 -11.39 -2.57 23.02
CA LEU A 329 -10.73 -3.06 24.23
C LEU A 329 -11.54 -4.12 25.00
N LEU A 330 -12.74 -4.45 24.53
CA LEU A 330 -13.61 -5.52 25.04
C LEU A 330 -13.74 -6.70 24.06
N ALA A 331 -13.24 -6.54 22.82
CA ALA A 331 -13.27 -7.59 21.81
C ALA A 331 -12.26 -8.70 22.11
N GLU A 332 -12.61 -9.94 21.75
CA GLU A 332 -11.75 -11.12 21.87
C GLU A 332 -11.59 -11.80 20.49
N PRO A 333 -10.37 -12.00 19.97
CA PRO A 333 -9.10 -11.57 20.56
C PRO A 333 -8.92 -10.05 20.52
N ARG A 334 -8.28 -9.50 21.54
CA ARG A 334 -8.02 -8.06 21.64
C ARG A 334 -7.10 -7.58 20.51
N LYS A 335 -7.63 -6.74 19.62
CA LYS A 335 -6.94 -6.24 18.42
C LYS A 335 -6.02 -5.05 18.67
N ILE A 336 -6.34 -4.21 19.65
CA ILE A 336 -5.56 -3.02 20.00
C ILE A 336 -5.44 -2.86 21.52
N THR A 337 -4.40 -2.15 21.96
CA THR A 337 -4.20 -1.79 23.37
C THR A 337 -4.09 -0.29 23.54
N ILE A 338 -4.67 0.25 24.61
CA ILE A 338 -4.55 1.67 24.97
C ILE A 338 -4.05 1.76 26.40
N THR A 339 -3.09 2.66 26.62
CA THR A 339 -2.47 2.93 27.92
C THR A 339 -2.34 4.43 28.17
N ALA A 340 -2.11 4.82 29.42
CA ALA A 340 -1.93 6.20 29.84
C ALA A 340 -0.64 6.36 30.64
N SER A 341 -0.16 7.60 30.77
CA SER A 341 0.96 7.94 31.64
C SER A 341 0.67 7.70 33.13
N SER A 342 -0.60 7.76 33.56
CA SER A 342 -1.04 7.49 34.93
C SER A 342 -1.62 6.07 35.09
N PRO A 343 -1.58 5.48 36.30
CA PRO A 343 -2.22 4.19 36.57
C PRO A 343 -3.73 4.20 36.32
N HIS A 344 -4.30 3.02 36.07
CA HIS A 344 -5.73 2.85 35.93
C HIS A 344 -6.47 3.35 37.18
N SER A 345 -7.55 4.10 36.96
CA SER A 345 -8.40 4.63 38.02
C SER A 345 -9.82 4.87 37.50
N ARG A 346 -10.72 5.31 38.36
CA ARG A 346 -12.08 5.75 37.96
C ARG A 346 -12.09 6.93 36.97
N TYR A 347 -10.96 7.62 36.79
CA TYR A 347 -10.81 8.74 35.85
C TYR A 347 -9.87 8.41 34.68
N THR A 348 -9.03 7.39 34.83
CA THR A 348 -8.08 6.92 33.81
C THR A 348 -8.49 5.51 33.38
N ASP A 349 -9.50 5.43 32.53
CA ASP A 349 -9.95 4.19 31.92
C ASP A 349 -9.75 4.23 30.39
N PRO A 350 -8.79 3.47 29.84
CA PRO A 350 -8.54 3.40 28.40
C PRO A 350 -9.78 3.04 27.55
N LYS A 351 -10.76 2.34 28.13
CA LYS A 351 -11.99 1.94 27.41
C LYS A 351 -12.81 3.15 26.98
N VAL A 352 -12.74 4.25 27.75
CA VAL A 352 -13.49 5.48 27.47
C VAL A 352 -13.04 6.13 26.16
N LEU A 353 -11.73 6.15 25.89
CA LEU A 353 -11.18 6.78 24.67
C LEU A 353 -11.75 6.22 23.37
N VAL A 354 -12.25 4.99 23.39
CA VAL A 354 -12.79 4.28 22.23
C VAL A 354 -14.23 3.82 22.47
N SER A 355 -14.93 4.33 23.50
CA SER A 355 -16.32 3.93 23.76
C SER A 355 -17.34 4.64 22.86
N ARG A 356 -16.93 5.70 22.15
CA ARG A 356 -17.77 6.65 21.39
C ARG A 356 -18.81 7.40 22.23
N THR A 357 -19.02 7.00 23.48
CA THR A 357 -19.90 7.67 24.44
C THR A 357 -19.16 8.82 25.11
N TYR A 358 -19.82 9.96 25.23
CA TYR A 358 -19.24 11.10 25.93
C TYR A 358 -19.06 10.78 27.42
N GLN A 359 -17.83 10.98 27.92
CA GLN A 359 -17.51 10.90 29.34
C GLN A 359 -17.13 12.29 29.86
N GLY A 360 -17.82 12.75 30.90
CA GLY A 360 -17.62 14.09 31.47
C GLY A 360 -16.34 14.23 32.29
N THR A 361 -15.69 13.12 32.67
CA THR A 361 -14.40 13.14 33.38
C THR A 361 -13.56 11.96 32.94
N CYS A 362 -12.51 12.21 32.16
CA CYS A 362 -11.56 11.22 31.69
C CYS A 362 -10.21 11.90 31.45
N PHE A 363 -9.15 11.45 32.13
CA PHE A 363 -7.83 12.04 31.95
C PHE A 363 -6.67 11.07 32.18
N ALA A 364 -5.58 11.33 31.48
CA ALA A 364 -4.25 10.86 31.85
C ALA A 364 -3.59 11.92 32.74
N GLY A 365 -2.97 11.49 33.83
CA GLY A 365 -2.22 12.34 34.75
C GLY A 365 -0.72 12.37 34.44
N PRO A 366 0.03 13.34 35.00
CA PRO A 366 1.45 13.49 34.74
C PRO A 366 2.27 12.33 35.28
N ARG A 367 3.28 11.95 34.50
CA ARG A 367 4.39 11.09 34.90
C ARG A 367 5.69 11.86 34.76
N LEU A 368 6.61 11.67 35.71
CA LEU A 368 7.94 12.26 35.60
C LEU A 368 8.80 11.41 34.66
N GLU A 369 9.23 11.98 33.54
CA GLU A 369 10.16 11.37 32.59
C GLU A 369 11.34 12.32 32.38
N SER A 370 12.56 11.87 32.69
CA SER A 370 13.80 12.67 32.56
C SER A 370 13.75 14.06 33.23
N GLY A 371 13.04 14.16 34.36
CA GLY A 371 12.90 15.41 35.12
C GLY A 371 11.85 16.39 34.58
N GLN A 372 11.11 16.02 33.52
CA GLN A 372 10.01 16.80 32.98
C GLN A 372 8.67 16.07 33.20
N ASN A 373 7.60 16.85 33.39
CA ASN A 373 6.25 16.29 33.40
C ASN A 373 5.87 15.88 31.97
N CYS A 374 5.47 14.64 31.82
CA CYS A 374 5.02 14.06 30.56
C CYS A 374 3.64 13.42 30.81
N THR A 375 2.64 13.84 30.06
CA THR A 375 1.28 13.30 30.16
C THR A 375 0.82 12.84 28.80
N TRP A 376 0.40 11.59 28.69
CA TRP A 376 0.05 11.01 27.40
C TRP A 376 -1.02 9.93 27.49
N TRP A 377 -1.71 9.78 26.37
CA TRP A 377 -2.49 8.58 26.01
C TRP A 377 -1.80 7.92 24.83
N MET A 378 -1.64 6.59 24.87
CA MET A 378 -0.93 5.81 23.86
C MET A 378 -1.80 4.66 23.35
N VAL A 379 -1.85 4.52 22.03
CA VAL A 379 -2.44 3.42 21.28
C VAL A 379 -1.33 2.51 20.77
N ASP A 380 -1.50 1.21 20.93
CA ASP A 380 -0.74 0.14 20.29
C ASP A 380 -1.69 -0.61 19.33
N LEU A 381 -1.41 -0.55 18.03
CA LEU A 381 -2.21 -1.21 16.99
C LEU A 381 -2.03 -2.73 16.91
N SER A 382 -1.19 -3.32 17.77
CA SER A 382 -0.70 -4.71 17.75
C SER A 382 0.39 -5.00 16.70
N GLN A 383 1.01 -6.18 16.81
CA GLN A 383 2.22 -6.53 16.03
C GLN A 383 1.99 -6.64 14.53
N ASP A 384 0.76 -6.96 14.14
CA ASP A 384 0.41 -7.25 12.75
C ASP A 384 -0.01 -5.99 11.97
N HIS A 385 -0.07 -4.83 12.64
CA HIS A 385 -0.65 -3.63 12.07
C HIS A 385 0.27 -2.42 12.11
N GLN A 386 0.16 -1.62 11.05
CA GLN A 386 0.82 -0.33 10.92
C GLN A 386 -0.12 0.68 10.29
N LEU A 387 0.08 1.95 10.60
CA LEU A 387 -0.70 3.05 10.04
C LEU A 387 0.23 4.16 9.54
N MET A 388 0.03 4.57 8.28
CA MET A 388 0.50 5.88 7.81
C MET A 388 -0.60 6.89 8.13
N CYS A 389 -0.44 7.57 9.26
CA CYS A 389 -1.48 8.40 9.85
C CYS A 389 -1.51 9.79 9.20
N ASN A 390 -2.63 10.15 8.56
CA ASN A 390 -2.80 11.42 7.85
C ASN A 390 -3.86 12.33 8.48
N TYR A 391 -4.57 11.87 9.51
CA TYR A 391 -5.54 12.65 10.25
C TYR A 391 -5.73 12.06 11.65
N TYR A 392 -6.10 12.89 12.62
CA TYR A 392 -6.58 12.39 13.91
C TYR A 392 -7.65 13.31 14.49
N THR A 393 -8.52 12.72 15.29
CA THR A 393 -9.62 13.38 15.98
C THR A 393 -9.48 13.15 17.47
N LEU A 394 -9.74 14.16 18.29
CA LEU A 394 -9.95 13.96 19.71
C LEU A 394 -11.11 14.78 20.26
N ARG A 395 -11.69 14.28 21.34
CA ARG A 395 -12.77 14.95 22.07
C ARG A 395 -12.33 15.26 23.48
N GLN A 396 -12.44 16.53 23.87
CA GLN A 396 -12.26 16.95 25.25
C GLN A 396 -13.32 16.29 26.13
N ASP A 397 -12.95 15.96 27.36
CA ASP A 397 -13.94 15.59 28.38
C ASP A 397 -14.75 16.82 28.88
N GLY A 398 -15.43 16.71 30.02
CA GLY A 398 -16.20 17.80 30.62
C GLY A 398 -15.39 18.80 31.44
N SER A 399 -14.07 18.62 31.55
CA SER A 399 -13.21 19.45 32.38
C SER A 399 -12.86 20.80 31.72
N LYS A 400 -12.25 21.69 32.50
CA LYS A 400 -11.75 23.01 32.05
C LYS A 400 -10.25 22.99 31.70
N ALA A 401 -9.64 21.81 31.63
CA ALA A 401 -8.22 21.61 31.34
C ALA A 401 -8.00 21.48 29.83
N PHE A 402 -8.16 22.59 29.08
CA PHE A 402 -8.00 22.58 27.63
C PHE A 402 -6.51 22.53 27.26
N PRO A 403 -6.10 21.63 26.36
CA PRO A 403 -4.72 21.54 25.92
C PRO A 403 -4.33 22.78 25.10
N ARG A 404 -3.06 23.21 25.23
CA ARG A 404 -2.49 24.34 24.48
C ARG A 404 -1.23 23.95 23.73
N CYS A 405 -0.40 23.09 24.32
CA CYS A 405 0.80 22.57 23.68
C CYS A 405 0.80 21.04 23.80
N TRP A 406 0.78 20.35 22.67
CA TRP A 406 0.82 18.90 22.61
C TRP A 406 1.36 18.42 21.25
N ASN A 407 1.78 17.16 21.19
CA ASN A 407 2.13 16.51 19.94
C ASN A 407 1.27 15.26 19.74
N ILE A 408 1.04 14.91 18.48
CA ILE A 408 0.78 13.52 18.09
C ILE A 408 2.12 12.93 17.61
N GLU A 409 2.48 11.78 18.14
CA GLU A 409 3.76 11.11 17.86
C GLU A 409 3.54 9.65 17.47
N GLY A 410 4.36 9.14 16.56
CA GLY A 410 4.36 7.76 16.08
C GLY A 410 5.64 7.01 16.46
N SER A 411 5.54 5.70 16.72
CA SER A 411 6.67 4.83 17.00
C SER A 411 6.46 3.42 16.45
N GLN A 412 7.55 2.75 16.06
CA GLN A 412 7.53 1.33 15.69
C GLN A 412 7.67 0.39 16.90
N GLU A 413 8.30 0.87 17.96
CA GLU A 413 8.75 0.05 19.10
C GLU A 413 8.25 0.57 20.46
N GLY A 414 7.54 1.69 20.49
CA GLY A 414 7.01 2.33 21.70
C GLY A 414 8.06 3.02 22.57
N LYS A 415 9.31 3.13 22.11
CA LYS A 415 10.44 3.73 22.85
C LYS A 415 10.96 5.01 22.19
N SER A 416 11.27 4.94 20.91
CA SER A 416 11.72 6.07 20.10
C SER A 416 10.54 6.69 19.35
N TRP A 417 10.32 8.00 19.48
CA TRP A 417 9.10 8.66 19.01
C TRP A 417 9.40 9.70 17.93
N THR A 418 8.64 9.65 16.84
CA THR A 418 8.65 10.61 15.74
C THR A 418 7.48 11.57 15.88
N LYS A 419 7.74 12.88 15.90
CA LYS A 419 6.68 13.89 15.93
C LYS A 419 5.97 13.94 14.58
N LEU A 420 4.68 13.63 14.59
CA LEU A 420 3.82 13.65 13.41
C LEU A 420 3.19 15.03 13.23
N ARG A 421 2.72 15.64 14.31
CA ARG A 421 2.20 17.01 14.34
C ARG A 421 2.51 17.65 15.69
N VAL A 422 2.89 18.93 15.65
CA VAL A 422 3.25 19.75 16.82
C VAL A 422 2.22 20.85 16.95
N HIS A 423 1.66 21.01 18.15
CA HIS A 423 0.73 22.07 18.50
C HIS A 423 1.39 22.98 19.53
N GLU A 424 1.45 24.28 19.23
CA GLU A 424 1.97 25.31 20.12
C GLU A 424 0.92 26.40 20.30
N ASN A 425 0.52 26.64 21.55
CA ASN A 425 -0.53 27.60 21.92
C ASN A 425 -1.82 27.45 21.09
N ASP A 426 -2.19 26.21 20.75
CA ASP A 426 -3.35 25.91 19.92
C ASP A 426 -4.65 26.09 20.71
N ARG A 427 -5.61 26.82 20.11
CA ARG A 427 -6.89 27.22 20.74
C ARG A 427 -8.12 26.56 20.12
N SER A 428 -7.93 25.60 19.23
CA SER A 428 -9.03 24.85 18.58
C SER A 428 -9.93 24.14 19.59
N VAL A 429 -9.36 23.55 20.64
CA VAL A 429 -10.11 23.00 21.78
C VAL A 429 -10.29 24.07 22.86
N CYS A 430 -11.53 24.52 23.06
CA CYS A 430 -11.86 25.61 24.00
C CYS A 430 -13.17 25.43 24.75
N LYS A 431 -13.93 24.35 24.48
CA LYS A 431 -15.19 24.05 25.14
C LYS A 431 -15.22 22.62 25.69
N PRO A 432 -15.90 22.36 26.82
CA PRO A 432 -16.10 21.00 27.32
C PRO A 432 -16.84 20.13 26.29
N GLY A 433 -16.44 18.89 26.14
CA GLY A 433 -17.06 17.94 25.20
C GLY A 433 -16.84 18.20 23.72
N GLN A 434 -16.03 19.21 23.37
CA GLN A 434 -15.75 19.60 22.01
C GLN A 434 -14.89 18.55 21.29
N PHE A 435 -15.31 18.18 20.08
CA PHE A 435 -14.44 17.53 19.12
C PHE A 435 -13.53 18.56 18.42
N ALA A 436 -12.32 18.15 18.15
CA ALA A 436 -11.42 18.83 17.25
C ALA A 436 -10.56 17.80 16.54
N SER A 437 -10.24 18.10 15.29
CA SER A 437 -9.61 17.16 14.38
C SER A 437 -8.64 17.89 13.48
N TRP A 438 -7.52 17.25 13.16
CA TRP A 438 -6.44 17.91 12.43
C TRP A 438 -5.79 16.97 11.41
N PRO A 439 -5.43 17.50 10.23
CA PRO A 439 -4.64 16.74 9.27
C PRO A 439 -3.21 16.57 9.76
N ILE A 440 -2.61 15.42 9.50
CA ILE A 440 -1.19 15.16 9.68
C ILE A 440 -0.56 15.22 8.30
N ILE A 441 0.24 16.27 8.06
CA ILE A 441 0.79 16.60 6.75
C ILE A 441 2.31 16.56 6.84
N GLY A 442 2.95 16.17 5.74
CA GLY A 442 4.40 16.18 5.60
C GLY A 442 5.02 14.78 5.62
N PRO A 443 6.35 14.69 5.56
CA PRO A 443 7.06 13.44 5.32
C PRO A 443 6.82 12.39 6.42
N ASN A 444 6.66 12.83 7.67
CA ASN A 444 6.43 11.93 8.79
C ASN A 444 5.03 11.27 8.76
N ALA A 445 4.05 11.87 8.09
CA ALA A 445 2.71 11.28 7.91
C ALA A 445 2.72 10.05 7.00
N LEU A 446 3.74 9.95 6.14
CA LEU A 446 3.95 8.85 5.19
C LEU A 446 4.73 7.68 5.79
N LEU A 447 5.16 7.80 7.06
CA LEU A 447 5.85 6.71 7.74
C LEU A 447 4.82 5.79 8.40
N PRO A 448 4.91 4.48 8.17
CA PRO A 448 4.08 3.54 8.92
C PRO A 448 4.53 3.54 10.39
N PHE A 449 3.58 3.52 11.31
CA PHE A 449 3.85 3.32 12.75
C PHE A 449 2.84 2.35 13.36
N ARG A 450 3.27 1.62 14.38
CA ARG A 450 2.41 0.73 15.19
C ARG A 450 1.84 1.45 16.41
N TYR A 451 2.66 2.28 17.05
CA TYR A 451 2.31 2.99 18.26
C TYR A 451 2.04 4.45 17.94
N PHE A 452 0.99 5.01 18.56
CA PHE A 452 0.66 6.42 18.48
C PHE A 452 0.41 6.97 19.87
N ARG A 453 0.90 8.17 20.16
CA ARG A 453 0.55 8.85 21.42
C ARG A 453 0.22 10.30 21.21
N VAL A 454 -0.78 10.77 21.95
CA VAL A 454 -1.04 12.19 22.16
C VAL A 454 -0.34 12.57 23.46
N VAL A 455 0.63 13.49 23.39
CA VAL A 455 1.47 13.87 24.53
C VAL A 455 1.40 15.38 24.77
N LEU A 456 1.08 15.79 26.00
CA LEU A 456 1.18 17.19 26.42
C LEU A 456 2.65 17.59 26.49
N THR A 457 2.97 18.73 25.88
CA THR A 457 4.29 19.35 25.90
C THR A 457 4.32 20.66 26.68
N GLY A 458 3.15 21.09 27.18
CA GLY A 458 3.00 22.24 28.06
C GLY A 458 1.73 22.15 28.90
N PRO A 459 1.55 23.07 29.86
CA PRO A 459 0.39 23.09 30.74
C PRO A 459 -0.91 23.37 29.97
N THR A 460 -2.01 22.80 30.45
CA THR A 460 -3.37 23.11 30.03
C THR A 460 -3.85 24.43 30.65
N THR A 461 -5.08 24.83 30.33
CA THR A 461 -5.71 26.01 30.94
C THR A 461 -6.12 25.85 32.40
N ASP A 462 -6.07 24.64 32.98
CA ASP A 462 -6.38 24.44 34.40
C ASP A 462 -5.14 24.73 35.26
N ALA A 463 -5.22 25.76 36.10
CA ALA A 463 -4.14 26.11 37.03
C ALA A 463 -3.97 25.09 38.19
N THR A 464 -5.00 24.31 38.49
CA THR A 464 -4.98 23.35 39.62
C THR A 464 -4.26 22.07 39.25
N ASN A 465 -4.58 21.52 38.06
CA ASN A 465 -3.95 20.30 37.54
C ASN A 465 -3.43 20.55 36.11
N PRO A 466 -2.40 21.39 35.96
CA PRO A 466 -1.99 21.89 34.66
C PRO A 466 -1.48 20.81 33.70
N TRP A 467 -1.11 19.64 34.19
CA TRP A 467 -0.58 18.56 33.38
C TRP A 467 -1.57 17.39 33.19
N ASN A 468 -2.87 17.58 33.42
CA ASN A 468 -3.85 16.54 33.07
C ASN A 468 -4.26 16.66 31.60
N LEU A 469 -4.17 15.55 30.85
CA LEU A 469 -4.67 15.47 29.47
C LEU A 469 -6.09 14.89 29.49
N CYS A 470 -7.08 15.78 29.46
CA CYS A 470 -8.48 15.44 29.68
C CYS A 470 -9.24 15.24 28.37
N ILE A 471 -9.13 14.03 27.81
CA ILE A 471 -9.83 13.63 26.57
C ILE A 471 -10.64 12.37 26.83
N CYS A 472 -11.80 12.26 26.16
CA CYS A 472 -12.69 11.11 26.26
C CYS A 472 -12.94 10.42 24.91
N TYR A 473 -12.27 10.86 23.84
CA TYR A 473 -12.28 10.19 22.56
C TYR A 473 -10.97 10.45 21.83
N LEU A 474 -10.48 9.44 21.12
CA LEU A 474 -9.38 9.53 20.16
C LEU A 474 -9.77 8.69 18.94
N GLU A 475 -9.40 9.15 17.76
CA GLU A 475 -9.52 8.38 16.52
C GLU A 475 -8.37 8.74 15.58
N LEU A 476 -7.88 7.75 14.82
CA LEU A 476 -6.77 7.88 13.88
C LEU A 476 -7.23 7.50 12.48
N TYR A 477 -6.68 8.15 11.46
CA TYR A 477 -7.07 7.97 10.06
C TYR A 477 -5.84 7.88 9.16
N GLY A 478 -6.02 7.28 7.99
CA GLY A 478 -5.00 7.18 6.96
C GLY A 478 -4.97 5.82 6.31
N TYR A 479 -3.77 5.35 6.01
CA TYR A 479 -3.56 4.09 5.29
C TYR A 479 -3.15 3.00 6.29
N PHE A 480 -4.09 2.11 6.60
CA PHE A 480 -3.98 1.05 7.61
C PHE A 480 -3.58 -0.27 6.96
N LEU A 481 -2.54 -0.93 7.50
CA LEU A 481 -2.04 -2.24 7.10
C LEU A 481 -2.52 -3.33 8.05
#